data_AF-A0A133ULC2-F1
#
_entry.id   AF-A0A133ULC2-F1
#
_cell.length_a   1.000
_cell.length_b   1.000
_cell.length_c   1.000
_cell.angle_alpha   90.00
_cell.angle_beta   90.00
_cell.angle_gamma   90.00
#
_symmetry.space_group_name_H-M   'P 1'
#
loop_
_entity.id
_entity.type
_entity.pdbx_description
1 polymer ?
#
loop_
_entity_poly.entity_id
_entity_poly.type
_entity_poly.pdbx_seq_one_letter_code
_entity_poly.pdbx_strand_id
1 'polypeptide(L)' 'KKNLEYALEAIQRFAEEVEGKIVVTSDHGEAFGEGGLWGHINKPHIPVLVEVPWLEIND' A
#
# COMPACT_ATOMS: atom_id res chain seq x y z
N LYS A 1 2.55 3.21 -11.44
CA LYS A 1 2.22 4.62 -11.17
C LYS A 1 0.71 4.88 -11.16
N LYS A 2 0.00 4.72 -12.29
CA LYS A 2 -1.46 4.95 -12.35
C LYS A 2 -2.30 4.17 -11.31
N ASN A 3 -1.99 2.89 -11.07
CA ASN A 3 -2.73 2.10 -10.08
C ASN A 3 -2.70 2.70 -8.68
N LEU A 4 -1.56 3.25 -8.27
CA LEU A 4 -1.41 3.90 -6.97
C LEU A 4 -2.22 5.20 -6.91
N GLU A 5 -2.16 6.00 -7.99
CA GLU A 5 -2.95 7.24 -8.09
C GLU A 5 -4.46 6.94 -7.97
N TYR A 6 -4.97 5.93 -8.68
CA TYR A 6 -6.37 5.52 -8.58
C TYR A 6 -6.76 5.02 -7.18
N ALA A 7 -5.88 4.25 -6.53
CA ALA A 7 -6.12 3.78 -5.17
C ALA A 7 -6.21 4.94 -4.17
N LEU A 8 -5.27 5.89 -4.25
CA LEU A 8 -5.24 7.06 -3.38
C LEU A 8 -6.45 7.98 -3.61
N GLU A 9 -6.88 8.18 -4.85
CA GLU A 9 -8.11 8.92 -5.15
C GLU A 9 -9.37 8.24 -4.56
N ALA A 10 -9.43 6.90 -4.58
CA ALA A 10 -10.53 6.16 -3.97
C ALA A 10 -10.52 6.26 -2.44
N ILE A 11 -9.34 6.17 -1.83
CA ILE A 11 -9.14 6.35 -0.39
C ILE A 11 -9.55 7.76 0.03
N GLN A 12 -9.17 8.78 -0.74
CA GLN A 12 -9.53 10.17 -0.45
C GLN A 12 -11.05 10.35 -0.42
N ARG A 13 -11.77 9.88 -1.45
CA ARG A 13 -13.24 9.95 -1.48
C ARG A 13 -13.88 9.24 -0.28
N PHE A 14 -13.34 8.08 0.10
CA PHE A 14 -13.81 7.36 1.28
C PHE A 14 -13.56 8.14 2.58
N ALA A 15 -12.39 8.76 2.72
CA ALA A 15 -12.02 9.52 3.90
C ALA A 15 -12.83 10.82 4.06
N GLU A 16 -13.35 11.39 2.96
CA GLU A 16 -14.26 12.55 2.99
C GLU A 16 -15.67 12.20 3.50
N GLU A 17 -16.07 10.93 3.43
CA GLU A 17 -17.43 10.47 3.79
C GLU A 17 -17.51 9.77 5.15
N VAL A 18 -16.37 9.35 5.72
CA VAL A 18 -16.32 8.52 6.93
C VAL A 18 -15.66 9.28 8.07
N GLU A 19 -16.39 9.41 9.17
CA GLU A 19 -15.88 10.00 10.41
C GLU A 19 -15.10 8.97 11.25
N GLY A 20 -14.04 9.43 11.91
CA GLY A 20 -13.26 8.64 12.87
C GLY A 20 -11.78 8.52 12.50
N LYS A 21 -11.03 7.71 13.27
CA LYS A 21 -9.61 7.48 12.99
C LYS A 21 -9.46 6.60 11.76
N ILE A 22 -8.88 7.14 10.69
CA ILE A 22 -8.61 6.39 9.46
C ILE A 22 -7.11 6.09 9.37
N VAL A 23 -6.80 4.80 9.19
CA VAL A 23 -5.45 4.31 8.90
C VAL A 23 -5.47 3.55 7.58
N VAL A 24 -4.54 3.89 6.69
CA VAL A 24 -4.36 3.25 5.39
C VAL A 24 -3.06 2.47 5.41
N THR A 25 -3.13 1.18 5.09
CA THR A 25 -1.98 0.27 4.99
C THR A 25 -2.17 -0.70 3.82
N SER A 26 -1.12 -1.46 3.50
CA SER A 26 -1.15 -2.53 2.50
C SER A 26 -1.07 -3.89 3.19
N ASP A 27 -1.61 -4.92 2.55
CA ASP A 27 -1.45 -6.32 2.98
C ASP A 27 -0.04 -6.84 2.71
N HIS A 28 0.56 -6.40 1.60
CA HIS A 28 1.95 -6.67 1.23
C HIS A 28 2.54 -5.59 0.31
N GLY A 29 3.84 -5.68 0.06
CA GLY A 29 4.55 -4.94 -0.99
C GLY A 29 4.69 -5.76 -2.28
N GLU A 30 5.42 -5.24 -3.28
CA GLU A 30 5.56 -5.87 -4.61
C GLU A 30 7.00 -5.71 -5.09
N ALA A 31 7.65 -6.82 -5.49
CA ALA A 31 8.99 -6.75 -6.06
C ALA A 31 8.94 -6.34 -7.54
N PHE A 32 9.84 -5.45 -7.93
CA PHE A 32 9.99 -4.91 -9.28
C PHE A 32 11.37 -5.20 -9.89
N GLY A 33 12.01 -6.29 -9.46
CA GLY A 33 13.31 -6.75 -9.96
C GLY A 33 14.41 -6.85 -8.89
N GLU A 34 14.10 -6.55 -7.62
CA GLU A 34 15.05 -6.66 -6.51
C GLU A 34 15.61 -8.07 -6.40
N GLY A 35 16.93 -8.21 -6.54
CA GLY A 35 17.59 -9.53 -6.52
C GLY A 35 17.10 -10.49 -7.61
N GLY A 36 16.51 -9.97 -8.71
CA GLY A 36 15.93 -10.77 -9.79
C GLY A 36 14.51 -11.28 -9.51
N LEU A 37 13.86 -10.82 -8.44
CA LEU A 37 12.51 -11.22 -8.04
C LEU A 37 11.46 -10.23 -8.57
N TRP A 38 10.30 -10.75 -8.95
CA TRP A 38 9.18 -9.99 -9.48
C TRP A 38 7.87 -10.44 -8.84
N GLY A 39 6.97 -9.50 -8.59
CA GLY A 39 5.70 -9.77 -7.94
C GLY A 39 5.85 -10.05 -6.45
N HIS A 40 4.88 -10.75 -5.88
CA HIS A 40 4.82 -11.14 -4.48
C HIS A 40 4.95 -12.67 -4.31
N ILE A 41 6.09 -13.21 -4.72
CA ILE A 41 6.34 -14.66 -4.65
C ILE A 41 6.29 -15.12 -3.18
N ASN A 42 5.55 -16.20 -2.88
CA ASN A 42 5.27 -16.73 -1.53
C ASN A 42 6.48 -17.26 -0.71
N LYS A 43 7.73 -16.91 -1.02
CA LYS A 43 8.91 -17.58 -0.44
C LYS A 43 10.00 -16.69 0.18
N PRO A 44 10.35 -15.49 -0.34
CA PRO A 44 11.34 -14.65 0.32
C PRO A 44 10.69 -13.63 1.26
N HIS A 45 11.06 -13.66 2.55
CA HIS A 45 10.87 -12.52 3.46
C HIS A 45 11.90 -11.44 3.13
N ILE A 46 11.64 -10.67 2.08
CA ILE A 46 12.47 -9.53 1.69
C ILE A 46 11.76 -8.22 2.05
N PRO A 47 12.52 -7.16 2.42
CA PRO A 47 11.94 -5.89 2.86
C PRO A 47 10.85 -5.36 1.92
N VAL A 48 11.09 -5.38 0.59
CA VAL A 48 10.15 -4.86 -0.41
C VAL A 48 8.79 -5.56 -0.44
N LEU A 49 8.66 -6.77 0.12
CA LEU A 49 7.37 -7.49 0.20
C LEU A 49 6.66 -7.32 1.54
N VAL A 50 7.36 -6.94 2.61
CA VAL A 50 6.83 -6.94 3.98
C VAL A 50 6.81 -5.56 4.64
N GLU A 51 7.63 -4.62 4.16
CA GLU A 51 7.59 -3.23 4.62
C GLU A 51 6.52 -2.48 3.83
N VAL A 52 5.37 -2.27 4.48
CA VAL A 52 4.18 -1.64 3.89
C VAL A 52 3.98 -0.23 4.44
N PRO A 53 3.31 0.67 3.69
CA PRO A 53 3.02 2.01 4.17
C PRO A 53 2.06 1.96 5.37
N TRP A 54 2.23 2.91 6.29
CA TRP A 54 1.26 3.19 7.35
C TRP A 54 0.96 4.69 7.32
N LEU A 55 -0.24 5.04 6.87
CA LEU A 55 -0.69 6.41 6.77
C LEU A 55 -1.88 6.63 7.71
N GLU A 56 -1.70 7.50 8.70
CA GLU A 56 -2.81 8.03 9.50
C GLU A 56 -3.34 9.28 8.82
N ILE A 57 -4.62 9.30 8.49
CA ILE A 57 -5.30 10.50 7.98
C ILE A 57 -5.75 11.30 9.20
N ASN A 58 -5.25 12.53 9.31
CA ASN A 58 -5.61 13.48 10.35
C ASN A 58 -6.43 14.62 9.71
N ASP A 59 -7.27 15.25 10.52
CA ASP A 59 -8.04 16.45 10.16
C ASP A 59 -7.14 17.66 9.81
#